data_AF-A0A413UHS7-F1
#
_entry.id   AF-A0A413UHS7-F1
#
_cell.length_a   1.000
_cell.length_b   1.000
_cell.length_c   1.000
_cell.angle_alpha   90.00
_cell.angle_beta   90.00
_cell.angle_gamma   90.00
#
_symmetry.space_group_name_H-M   'P 1'
#
loop_
_entity.id
_entity.type
_entity.pdbx_description
1 polymer ?
#
loop_
_entity_poly.entity_id
_entity_poly.type
_entity_poly.pdbx_seq_one_letter_code
_entity_poly.pdbx_strand_id
1 'polypeptide(L)'
;MWMKYVDDNKFLDELSIPGTHDSGTCSVDNDTEPQSSQVKCQQDYIPTQLLEGIRYFDIRLGKGDDPGIDHGIFYLLKKDGNYLHLSDVIGYFKTFLNENPSEALIMLASRGNDEATDESITTAFAKVMADNPNLFYTSSRVPTLHEVRGKIVLLRRFRLAGNSVSGHTWGLDLTEWDDKIKTHSDSTTMCLVQDARGFEAAGETGDKEPYCTKVYAQDKYKLTGTDKLSWVDNALKETTGRTRNKVDVVDDGGAKVQAQERCWSINYTSCTGLSHGGNPFTSARVVNEHLYKSPYINPSGNEETKSDYLKHIGIIASDFVDAALARSIYQRNYNYDTKHTQSASYYLPTRMRMTYGDSLSDASLQDGKTVGEGHFRLVDSSNVLNVAASGRAFAIEYVDVDALGNETVTELRGSVPIDIDPRALTPHFEGLEGLKAGEDVRAKIAASLEGKLETDACTAQLEFAHDADGAPGTAMVEGEAFTAGTYWVRAKGLLGDAAQNYTLASDGAASFTVAASGSAGGNGSGTGSNAGSADKNGKGNKRDQGKSSGGKLANTGDGSGVAAGLAAAAVATTVAGAAMLASDRDNTEDVNE
;
A
#
# COMPACT_ATOMS: atom_id res chain seq x y z
N MET A 1 -8.05 0.49 -15.18
CA MET A 1 -8.28 -0.83 -15.82
C MET A 1 -7.79 -0.81 -17.24
N TRP A 2 -7.13 -1.90 -17.65
CA TRP A 2 -6.18 -1.89 -18.76
C TRP A 2 -6.68 -2.74 -19.94
N MET A 3 -7.34 -3.88 -19.68
CA MET A 3 -7.84 -4.76 -20.73
C MET A 3 -8.97 -4.11 -21.57
N LYS A 4 -9.64 -3.06 -21.08
CA LYS A 4 -10.62 -2.28 -21.87
C LYS A 4 -10.07 -1.64 -23.14
N TYR A 5 -8.75 -1.46 -23.24
CA TYR A 5 -8.09 -0.88 -24.42
C TYR A 5 -7.52 -1.94 -25.36
N VAL A 6 -7.72 -3.22 -25.05
CA VAL A 6 -7.27 -4.36 -25.86
C VAL A 6 -8.43 -4.81 -26.75
N ASP A 7 -8.14 -5.11 -28.02
CA ASP A 7 -9.10 -5.67 -28.98
C ASP A 7 -9.71 -6.97 -28.45
N ASP A 8 -11.04 -7.05 -28.52
CA ASP A 8 -11.87 -8.19 -28.12
C ASP A 8 -11.46 -9.50 -28.83
N ASN A 9 -10.98 -9.42 -30.07
CA ASN A 9 -10.59 -10.59 -30.86
C ASN A 9 -9.19 -11.13 -30.52
N LYS A 10 -8.38 -10.40 -29.75
CA LYS A 10 -7.09 -10.94 -29.30
C LYS A 10 -7.34 -12.09 -28.34
N PHE A 11 -6.60 -13.16 -28.52
CA PHE A 11 -6.60 -14.26 -27.56
C PHE A 11 -5.70 -13.94 -26.38
N LEU A 12 -6.00 -14.56 -25.24
CA LEU A 12 -5.21 -14.33 -24.03
C LEU A 12 -3.74 -14.76 -24.19
N ASP A 13 -3.43 -15.73 -25.06
CA ASP A 13 -2.04 -16.13 -25.34
C ASP A 13 -1.25 -15.13 -26.20
N GLU A 14 -1.91 -14.09 -26.72
CA GLU A 14 -1.29 -12.97 -27.46
C GLU A 14 -1.02 -11.76 -26.56
N LEU A 15 -1.36 -11.87 -25.27
CA LEU A 15 -1.20 -10.78 -24.31
C LEU A 15 0.04 -10.99 -23.45
N SER A 16 0.64 -9.87 -23.06
CA SER A 16 1.61 -9.78 -21.97
C SER A 16 0.84 -9.53 -20.68
N ILE A 17 0.80 -10.51 -19.79
CA ILE A 17 -0.07 -10.48 -18.61
C ILE A 17 0.78 -10.48 -17.35
N PRO A 18 0.70 -9.44 -16.49
CA PRO A 18 1.36 -9.47 -15.20
C PRO A 18 0.60 -10.40 -14.24
N GLY A 19 1.37 -11.19 -13.51
CA GLY A 19 0.88 -12.19 -12.58
C GLY A 19 1.64 -12.19 -11.26
N THR A 20 1.03 -12.77 -10.24
CA THR A 20 1.66 -12.97 -8.93
C THR A 20 1.83 -14.46 -8.62
N HIS A 21 3.01 -14.83 -8.14
CA HIS A 21 3.28 -16.14 -7.56
C HIS A 21 2.80 -16.18 -6.11
N ASP A 22 2.17 -17.28 -5.68
CA ASP A 22 1.60 -17.43 -4.33
C ASP A 22 0.83 -16.17 -3.87
N SER A 23 -0.19 -15.79 -4.65
CA SER A 23 -0.79 -14.44 -4.62
C SER A 23 -1.35 -14.03 -3.26
N GLY A 24 -1.71 -14.97 -2.39
CA GLY A 24 -2.26 -14.69 -1.06
C GLY A 24 -1.22 -14.32 0.01
N THR A 25 0.08 -14.38 -0.29
CA THR A 25 1.16 -14.37 0.73
C THR A 25 1.57 -12.99 1.25
N CYS A 26 0.70 -11.98 1.15
CA CYS A 26 0.92 -10.67 1.78
C CYS A 26 0.99 -10.77 3.31
N SER A 27 0.11 -11.59 3.90
CA SER A 27 0.09 -11.88 5.32
C SER A 27 0.05 -13.38 5.55
N VAL A 28 0.94 -13.85 6.41
CA VAL A 28 1.21 -15.28 6.66
C VAL A 28 1.17 -15.47 8.17
N ASP A 29 0.48 -16.52 8.62
CA ASP A 29 0.38 -16.86 10.03
C ASP A 29 1.76 -17.19 10.63
N ASN A 30 2.03 -16.68 11.84
CA ASN A 30 3.29 -16.83 12.58
C ASN A 30 4.57 -16.44 11.81
N ASP A 31 4.47 -15.51 10.86
CA ASP A 31 5.62 -15.05 10.07
C ASP A 31 6.03 -13.60 10.40
N THR A 32 7.23 -13.25 9.98
CA THR A 32 7.91 -11.98 10.25
C THR A 32 7.85 -11.05 9.03
N GLU A 33 8.61 -9.95 9.06
CA GLU A 33 8.70 -9.00 7.94
C GLU A 33 9.25 -9.67 6.66
N PRO A 34 8.91 -9.15 5.46
CA PRO A 34 9.34 -9.74 4.18
C PRO A 34 10.84 -10.01 4.07
N GLN A 35 11.69 -9.17 4.69
CA GLN A 35 13.15 -9.31 4.63
C GLN A 35 13.69 -10.52 5.41
N SER A 36 12.91 -11.09 6.33
CA SER A 36 13.27 -12.27 7.13
C SER A 36 12.36 -13.48 6.89
N SER A 37 11.23 -13.28 6.20
CA SER A 37 10.30 -14.34 5.84
C SER A 37 10.86 -15.27 4.76
N GLN A 38 10.55 -16.57 4.88
CA GLN A 38 10.83 -17.60 3.87
C GLN A 38 9.60 -17.96 3.03
N VAL A 39 8.47 -17.30 3.29
CA VAL A 39 7.13 -17.72 2.82
C VAL A 39 6.41 -16.58 2.11
N LYS A 40 6.62 -15.33 2.53
CA LYS A 40 6.03 -14.16 1.89
C LYS A 40 6.60 -13.97 0.49
N CYS A 41 5.71 -13.96 -0.49
CA CYS A 41 6.02 -13.69 -1.89
C CYS A 41 5.39 -12.38 -2.37
N GLN A 42 4.46 -11.79 -1.61
CA GLN A 42 3.75 -10.58 -1.99
C GLN A 42 3.79 -9.55 -0.85
N GLN A 43 3.70 -8.26 -1.19
CA GLN A 43 3.55 -7.17 -0.22
C GLN A 43 2.12 -6.61 -0.16
N ASP A 44 1.31 -6.92 -1.17
CA ASP A 44 -0.05 -6.39 -1.33
C ASP A 44 -1.09 -7.50 -1.27
N TYR A 45 -2.23 -7.24 -0.64
CA TYR A 45 -3.37 -8.17 -0.66
C TYR A 45 -3.98 -8.25 -2.07
N ILE A 46 -4.63 -9.37 -2.39
CA ILE A 46 -5.25 -9.63 -3.72
C ILE A 46 -6.10 -8.45 -4.24
N PRO A 47 -6.96 -7.79 -3.43
CA PRO A 47 -7.68 -6.60 -3.89
C PRO A 47 -6.79 -5.47 -4.40
N THR A 48 -5.65 -5.22 -3.74
CA THR A 48 -4.68 -4.21 -4.19
C THR A 48 -3.98 -4.66 -5.47
N GLN A 49 -3.52 -5.92 -5.54
CA GLN A 49 -2.89 -6.49 -6.75
C GLN A 49 -3.78 -6.33 -8.00
N LEU A 50 -5.10 -6.50 -7.85
CA LEU A 50 -6.07 -6.27 -8.93
C LEU A 50 -6.06 -4.81 -9.44
N LEU A 51 -5.93 -3.83 -8.52
CA LEU A 51 -5.85 -2.41 -8.85
C LEU A 51 -4.51 -2.03 -9.51
N GLU A 52 -3.43 -2.72 -9.17
CA GLU A 52 -2.10 -2.54 -9.77
C GLU A 52 -2.01 -3.06 -11.21
N GLY A 53 -2.97 -3.90 -11.61
CA GLY A 53 -3.11 -4.41 -12.96
C GLY A 53 -2.80 -5.90 -13.12
N ILE A 54 -2.57 -6.62 -12.01
CA ILE A 54 -2.37 -8.08 -12.01
C ILE A 54 -3.63 -8.79 -12.52
N ARG A 55 -3.46 -9.72 -13.46
CA ARG A 55 -4.58 -10.50 -14.04
C ARG A 55 -4.33 -12.01 -14.04
N TYR A 56 -3.16 -12.46 -13.60
CA TYR A 56 -2.85 -13.87 -13.36
C TYR A 56 -2.54 -14.09 -11.88
N PHE A 57 -3.21 -15.06 -11.25
CA PHE A 57 -3.09 -15.33 -9.82
C PHE A 57 -2.79 -16.82 -9.60
N ASP A 58 -1.69 -17.11 -8.91
CA ASP A 58 -1.34 -18.44 -8.41
C ASP A 58 -1.93 -18.63 -7.01
N ILE A 59 -2.98 -19.44 -6.91
CA ILE A 59 -3.73 -19.69 -5.68
C ILE A 59 -3.51 -21.15 -5.26
N ARG A 60 -2.94 -21.32 -4.06
CA ARG A 60 -2.66 -22.62 -3.47
C ARG A 60 -3.63 -22.90 -2.34
N LEU A 61 -4.19 -24.10 -2.38
CA LEU A 61 -5.34 -24.51 -1.56
C LEU A 61 -4.91 -25.55 -0.54
N GLY A 62 -5.27 -25.28 0.71
CA GLY A 62 -5.13 -26.16 1.86
C GLY A 62 -6.42 -26.89 2.20
N LYS A 63 -6.58 -27.27 3.47
CA LYS A 63 -7.72 -28.07 3.94
C LYS A 63 -9.01 -27.26 4.12
N GLY A 64 -10.14 -27.99 4.17
CA GLY A 64 -11.47 -27.49 4.50
C GLY A 64 -12.47 -27.58 3.35
N ASP A 65 -13.77 -27.54 3.67
CA ASP A 65 -14.86 -27.51 2.68
C ASP A 65 -14.90 -26.18 1.91
N ASP A 66 -14.48 -25.11 2.57
CA ASP A 66 -14.05 -23.86 1.96
C ASP A 66 -12.52 -23.77 2.19
N PRO A 67 -11.72 -24.28 1.24
CA PRO A 67 -10.29 -24.47 1.43
C PRO A 67 -9.60 -23.18 1.90
N GLY A 68 -8.82 -23.28 2.96
CA GLY A 68 -7.88 -22.20 3.32
C GLY A 68 -6.87 -21.99 2.20
N ILE A 69 -6.33 -20.77 2.07
CA ILE A 69 -5.19 -20.50 1.20
C ILE A 69 -3.92 -20.65 2.02
N ASP A 70 -2.94 -21.34 1.46
CA ASP A 70 -1.70 -21.71 2.13
C ASP A 70 -0.46 -21.49 1.26
N HIS A 71 0.71 -21.50 1.90
CA HIS A 71 1.99 -21.66 1.23
C HIS A 71 2.80 -22.70 2.01
N GLY A 72 2.77 -23.94 1.53
CA GLY A 72 3.27 -25.08 2.29
C GLY A 72 2.46 -25.29 3.56
N ILE A 73 3.12 -25.32 4.73
CA ILE A 73 2.46 -25.55 6.02
C ILE A 73 1.87 -24.27 6.64
N PHE A 74 2.02 -23.12 5.99
CA PHE A 74 1.62 -21.83 6.55
C PHE A 74 0.29 -21.37 5.95
N TYR A 75 -0.67 -21.02 6.80
CA TYR A 75 -1.94 -20.43 6.37
C TYR A 75 -1.79 -18.94 6.13
N LEU A 76 -2.54 -18.44 5.16
CA LEU A 76 -2.51 -17.04 4.76
C LEU A 76 -3.67 -16.28 5.40
N LEU A 77 -3.44 -15.00 5.65
CA LEU A 77 -4.37 -14.14 6.37
C LEU A 77 -4.90 -13.02 5.48
N LYS A 78 -6.14 -12.63 5.75
CA LYS A 78 -6.74 -11.39 5.26
C LYS A 78 -6.20 -10.19 6.03
N LYS A 79 -6.56 -9.00 5.56
CA LYS A 79 -6.18 -7.73 6.20
C LYS A 79 -6.74 -7.55 7.61
N ASP A 80 -7.86 -8.19 7.91
CA ASP A 80 -8.49 -8.18 9.24
C ASP A 80 -7.87 -9.21 10.21
N GLY A 81 -6.87 -9.97 9.78
CA GLY A 81 -6.19 -10.99 10.58
C GLY A 81 -6.87 -12.36 10.57
N ASN A 82 -8.03 -12.52 9.91
CA ASN A 82 -8.68 -13.82 9.75
C ASN A 82 -8.01 -14.65 8.65
N TYR A 83 -8.16 -15.99 8.70
CA TYR A 83 -7.69 -16.86 7.62
C TYR A 83 -8.35 -16.51 6.28
N LEU A 84 -7.54 -16.54 5.22
CA LEU A 84 -7.98 -16.36 3.86
C LEU A 84 -8.46 -17.70 3.29
N HIS A 85 -9.67 -17.72 2.74
CA HIS A 85 -10.25 -18.92 2.12
C HIS A 85 -10.52 -18.74 0.62
N LEU A 86 -10.79 -19.85 -0.08
CA LEU A 86 -11.18 -19.84 -1.48
C LEU A 86 -12.38 -18.92 -1.72
N SER A 87 -13.41 -18.98 -0.87
CA SER A 87 -14.60 -18.12 -1.00
C SER A 87 -14.26 -16.62 -0.93
N ASP A 88 -13.30 -16.22 -0.10
CA ASP A 88 -12.83 -14.83 -0.01
C ASP A 88 -12.16 -14.40 -1.33
N VAL A 89 -11.24 -15.23 -1.87
CA VAL A 89 -10.55 -14.98 -3.15
C VAL A 89 -11.55 -14.82 -4.29
N ILE A 90 -12.52 -15.73 -4.38
CA ILE A 90 -13.59 -15.65 -5.39
C ILE A 90 -14.47 -14.41 -5.16
N GLY A 91 -14.73 -14.04 -3.91
CA GLY A 91 -15.43 -12.80 -3.56
C GLY A 91 -14.72 -11.55 -4.05
N TYR A 92 -13.39 -11.47 -3.89
CA TYR A 92 -12.58 -10.37 -4.41
C TYR A 92 -12.62 -10.31 -5.94
N PHE A 93 -12.42 -11.45 -6.61
CA PHE A 93 -12.46 -11.53 -8.07
C PHE A 93 -13.82 -11.14 -8.64
N LYS A 94 -14.91 -11.65 -8.05
CA LYS A 94 -16.28 -11.34 -8.46
C LYS A 94 -16.59 -9.85 -8.28
N THR A 95 -16.22 -9.26 -7.14
CA THR A 95 -16.41 -7.82 -6.88
C THR A 95 -15.68 -7.00 -7.93
N PHE A 96 -14.40 -7.31 -8.16
CA PHE A 96 -13.58 -6.60 -9.14
C PHE A 96 -14.13 -6.71 -10.57
N LEU A 97 -14.53 -7.91 -11.01
CA LEU A 97 -15.09 -8.14 -12.35
C LEU A 97 -16.45 -7.47 -12.54
N ASN A 98 -17.29 -7.39 -11.49
CA ASN A 98 -18.56 -6.67 -11.54
C ASN A 98 -18.35 -5.15 -11.68
N GLU A 99 -17.38 -4.59 -10.96
CA GLU A 99 -17.03 -3.17 -11.05
C GLU A 99 -16.29 -2.83 -12.36
N ASN A 100 -15.60 -3.82 -12.95
CA ASN A 100 -14.75 -3.66 -14.11
C ASN A 100 -15.05 -4.75 -15.16
N PRO A 101 -16.25 -4.75 -15.78
CA PRO A 101 -16.69 -5.82 -16.67
C PRO A 101 -15.84 -5.96 -17.94
N SER A 102 -14.97 -4.99 -18.23
CA SER A 102 -13.99 -5.09 -19.30
C SER A 102 -12.84 -6.03 -18.97
N GLU A 103 -12.58 -6.35 -17.70
CA GLU A 103 -11.40 -7.14 -17.33
C GLU A 103 -11.72 -8.64 -17.34
N ALA A 104 -10.68 -9.46 -17.43
CA ALA A 104 -10.74 -10.90 -17.29
C ALA A 104 -9.60 -11.34 -16.36
N LEU A 105 -9.83 -12.39 -15.57
CA LEU A 105 -8.83 -12.91 -14.64
C LEU A 105 -8.41 -14.33 -15.04
N ILE A 106 -7.17 -14.70 -14.75
CA ILE A 106 -6.67 -16.07 -14.88
C ILE A 106 -6.31 -16.54 -13.48
N MET A 107 -6.91 -17.65 -13.06
CA MET A 107 -6.61 -18.28 -11.78
C MET A 107 -5.96 -19.64 -12.05
N LEU A 108 -4.71 -19.78 -11.62
CA LEU A 108 -4.07 -21.07 -11.47
C LEU A 108 -4.38 -21.59 -10.07
N ALA A 109 -5.10 -22.70 -9.98
CA ALA A 109 -5.44 -23.34 -8.72
C ALA A 109 -4.61 -24.62 -8.53
N SER A 110 -3.97 -24.75 -7.38
CA SER A 110 -3.14 -25.92 -7.03
C SER A 110 -3.35 -26.33 -5.57
N ARG A 111 -2.87 -27.53 -5.20
CA ARG A 111 -2.75 -27.96 -3.81
C ARG A 111 -1.52 -27.28 -3.20
N GLY A 112 -1.68 -26.56 -2.09
CA GLY A 112 -0.53 -25.92 -1.44
C GLY A 112 0.22 -26.80 -0.47
N ASN A 113 -0.44 -27.85 0.05
CA ASN A 113 0.17 -28.92 0.80
C ASN A 113 -0.62 -30.24 0.67
N ASP A 114 -0.23 -31.24 1.44
CA ASP A 114 -0.88 -32.56 1.45
C ASP A 114 -2.12 -32.65 2.35
N GLU A 115 -2.50 -31.58 3.06
CA GLU A 115 -3.75 -31.56 3.84
C GLU A 115 -4.99 -31.43 2.94
N ALA A 116 -4.87 -30.75 1.80
CA ALA A 116 -5.89 -30.73 0.78
C ALA A 116 -5.84 -32.02 -0.04
N THR A 117 -7.00 -32.62 -0.33
CA THR A 117 -7.11 -33.76 -1.25
C THR A 117 -7.67 -33.32 -2.60
N ASP A 118 -7.40 -34.09 -3.65
CA ASP A 118 -8.00 -33.88 -4.97
C ASP A 118 -9.55 -33.87 -4.89
N GLU A 119 -10.15 -34.74 -4.05
CA GLU A 119 -11.60 -34.80 -3.85
C GLU A 119 -12.15 -33.58 -3.11
N SER A 120 -11.48 -33.10 -2.05
CA SER A 120 -11.93 -31.93 -1.30
C SER A 120 -11.87 -30.67 -2.17
N ILE A 121 -10.79 -30.47 -2.93
CA ILE A 121 -10.68 -29.34 -3.86
C ILE A 121 -11.71 -29.44 -4.99
N THR A 122 -11.90 -30.63 -5.58
CA THR A 122 -12.93 -30.85 -6.61
C THR A 122 -14.31 -30.48 -6.05
N THR A 123 -14.64 -30.91 -4.84
CA THR A 123 -15.93 -30.61 -4.21
C THR A 123 -16.11 -29.11 -3.92
N ALA A 124 -15.07 -28.45 -3.40
CA ALA A 124 -15.09 -27.02 -3.12
C ALA A 124 -15.31 -26.18 -4.39
N PHE A 125 -14.57 -26.47 -5.47
CA PHE A 125 -14.76 -25.77 -6.75
C PHE A 125 -16.11 -26.08 -7.40
N ALA A 126 -16.60 -27.31 -7.32
CA ALA A 126 -17.95 -27.64 -7.82
C ALA A 126 -19.01 -26.77 -7.14
N LYS A 127 -18.91 -26.57 -5.82
CA LYS A 127 -19.80 -25.68 -5.07
C LYS A 127 -19.66 -24.23 -5.54
N VAL A 128 -18.43 -23.72 -5.62
CA VAL A 128 -18.14 -22.35 -6.08
C VAL A 128 -18.70 -22.09 -7.49
N MET A 129 -18.53 -23.04 -8.41
CA MET A 129 -19.03 -22.92 -9.78
C MET A 129 -20.56 -23.03 -9.85
N ALA A 130 -21.18 -23.92 -9.05
CA ALA A 130 -22.63 -24.02 -8.95
C ALA A 130 -23.27 -22.72 -8.41
N ASP A 131 -22.64 -22.10 -7.42
CA ASP A 131 -23.09 -20.82 -6.84
C ASP A 131 -22.84 -19.63 -7.79
N ASN A 132 -21.99 -19.79 -8.82
CA ASN A 132 -21.58 -18.75 -9.75
C ASN A 132 -21.53 -19.24 -11.22
N PRO A 133 -22.67 -19.63 -11.82
CA PRO A 133 -22.73 -20.43 -13.05
C PRO A 133 -22.12 -19.78 -14.30
N ASN A 134 -21.91 -18.46 -14.29
CA ASN A 134 -21.35 -17.71 -15.44
C ASN A 134 -19.99 -17.08 -15.14
N LEU A 135 -19.45 -17.27 -13.93
CA LEU A 135 -18.23 -16.58 -13.49
C LEU A 135 -16.97 -17.21 -14.07
N PHE A 136 -16.96 -18.51 -14.35
CA PHE A 136 -15.78 -19.22 -14.80
C PHE A 136 -15.83 -19.55 -16.30
N TYR A 137 -14.67 -19.40 -16.94
CA TYR A 137 -14.37 -20.03 -18.21
C TYR A 137 -13.57 -21.29 -17.93
N THR A 138 -14.14 -22.43 -18.32
CA THR A 138 -13.67 -23.78 -17.93
C THR A 138 -13.38 -24.68 -19.13
N SER A 139 -13.26 -24.10 -20.32
CA SER A 139 -12.84 -24.81 -21.54
C SER A 139 -11.31 -25.00 -21.58
N SER A 140 -10.84 -26.01 -22.30
CA SER A 140 -9.40 -26.26 -22.50
C SER A 140 -8.81 -25.39 -23.62
N ARG A 141 -9.64 -24.76 -24.45
CA ARG A 141 -9.21 -23.86 -25.51
C ARG A 141 -8.74 -22.52 -24.92
N VAL A 142 -7.70 -21.93 -25.50
CA VAL A 142 -7.34 -20.53 -25.24
C VAL A 142 -8.47 -19.61 -25.71
N PRO A 143 -9.10 -18.82 -24.83
CA PRO A 143 -10.18 -17.92 -25.22
C PRO A 143 -9.68 -16.64 -25.86
N THR A 144 -10.54 -16.04 -26.68
CA THR A 144 -10.47 -14.61 -27.02
C THR A 144 -10.80 -13.76 -25.79
N LEU A 145 -10.33 -12.52 -25.73
CA LEU A 145 -10.65 -11.61 -24.64
C LEU A 145 -12.16 -11.39 -24.53
N HIS A 146 -12.86 -11.25 -25.66
CA HIS A 146 -14.31 -11.13 -25.74
C HIS A 146 -15.05 -12.21 -24.94
N GLU A 147 -14.63 -13.47 -25.08
CA GLU A 147 -15.30 -14.63 -24.46
C GLU A 147 -15.20 -14.63 -22.92
N VAL A 148 -14.22 -13.92 -22.36
CA VAL A 148 -13.82 -14.01 -20.95
C VAL A 148 -13.86 -12.68 -20.20
N ARG A 149 -14.25 -11.58 -20.84
CA ARG A 149 -14.57 -10.34 -20.11
C ARG A 149 -15.63 -10.63 -19.05
N GLY A 150 -15.38 -10.17 -17.82
CA GLY A 150 -16.23 -10.45 -16.66
C GLY A 150 -16.07 -11.86 -16.07
N LYS A 151 -15.11 -12.67 -16.54
CA LYS A 151 -14.93 -14.08 -16.11
C LYS A 151 -13.53 -14.38 -15.57
N ILE A 152 -13.43 -15.53 -14.91
CA ILE A 152 -12.21 -16.15 -14.42
C ILE A 152 -11.88 -17.36 -15.31
N VAL A 153 -10.75 -17.31 -16.00
CA VAL A 153 -10.20 -18.46 -16.72
C VAL A 153 -9.50 -19.38 -15.72
N LEU A 154 -9.99 -20.61 -15.60
CA LEU A 154 -9.45 -21.59 -14.66
C LEU A 154 -8.35 -22.44 -15.31
N LEU A 155 -7.17 -22.44 -14.70
CA LEU A 155 -6.09 -23.40 -14.93
C LEU A 155 -5.94 -24.25 -13.66
N ARG A 156 -5.92 -25.58 -13.78
CA ARG A 156 -5.86 -26.47 -12.59
C ARG A 156 -4.62 -27.34 -12.55
N ARG A 157 -3.99 -27.42 -11.38
CA ARG A 157 -2.85 -28.32 -11.06
C ARG A 157 -3.23 -29.36 -10.00
N PHE A 158 -4.47 -29.83 -10.03
CA PHE A 158 -4.98 -30.90 -9.19
C PHE A 158 -5.81 -31.88 -10.02
N ARG A 159 -5.91 -33.12 -9.56
CA ARG A 159 -6.72 -34.15 -10.24
C ARG A 159 -8.18 -34.01 -9.84
N LEU A 160 -9.06 -34.43 -10.73
CA LEU A 160 -10.49 -34.50 -10.44
C LEU A 160 -10.78 -35.81 -9.72
N ALA A 161 -11.45 -35.75 -8.56
CA ALA A 161 -11.81 -36.91 -7.77
C ALA A 161 -13.15 -36.72 -7.03
N GLY A 162 -13.76 -37.83 -6.63
CA GLY A 162 -15.04 -37.84 -5.90
C GLY A 162 -16.28 -37.72 -6.79
N ASN A 163 -17.43 -37.50 -6.15
CA ASN A 163 -18.73 -37.51 -6.83
C ASN A 163 -19.05 -36.24 -7.62
N SER A 164 -18.30 -35.16 -7.39
CA SER A 164 -18.54 -33.84 -8.00
C SER A 164 -17.98 -33.70 -9.42
N VAL A 165 -17.18 -34.67 -9.89
CA VAL A 165 -16.41 -34.60 -11.16
C VAL A 165 -17.30 -34.38 -12.38
N SER A 166 -18.44 -35.06 -12.48
CA SER A 166 -19.31 -35.02 -13.65
C SER A 166 -20.19 -33.77 -13.75
N GLY A 167 -20.22 -32.92 -12.71
CA GLY A 167 -21.11 -31.77 -12.66
C GLY A 167 -20.67 -30.56 -13.49
N HIS A 168 -19.39 -30.50 -13.88
CA HIS A 168 -18.78 -29.31 -14.50
C HIS A 168 -17.71 -29.68 -15.52
N THR A 169 -17.37 -28.72 -16.38
CA THR A 169 -16.07 -28.67 -17.07
C THR A 169 -15.06 -27.96 -16.15
N TRP A 170 -13.78 -28.32 -16.24
CA TRP A 170 -12.80 -28.05 -15.16
C TRP A 170 -11.59 -27.21 -15.57
N GLY A 171 -11.72 -26.40 -16.62
CA GLY A 171 -10.62 -25.59 -17.12
C GLY A 171 -9.48 -26.42 -17.72
N LEU A 172 -8.37 -25.75 -18.00
CA LEU A 172 -7.21 -26.41 -18.60
C LEU A 172 -6.47 -27.25 -17.55
N ASP A 173 -6.32 -28.54 -17.84
CA ASP A 173 -5.59 -29.49 -17.01
C ASP A 173 -4.08 -29.28 -17.08
N LEU A 174 -3.44 -28.98 -15.96
CA LEU A 174 -2.00 -28.85 -15.77
C LEU A 174 -1.49 -29.76 -14.65
N THR A 175 -2.19 -30.87 -14.36
CA THR A 175 -1.81 -31.80 -13.28
C THR A 175 -0.37 -32.31 -13.39
N GLU A 176 0.14 -32.51 -14.61
CA GLU A 176 1.49 -33.02 -14.86
C GLU A 176 2.60 -31.95 -14.76
N TRP A 177 2.26 -30.72 -14.37
CA TRP A 177 3.20 -29.58 -14.34
C TRP A 177 4.48 -29.90 -13.57
N ASP A 178 4.37 -30.35 -12.32
CA ASP A 178 5.52 -30.58 -11.44
C ASP A 178 6.42 -31.70 -11.94
N ASP A 179 5.84 -32.81 -12.38
CA ASP A 179 6.59 -33.94 -12.92
C ASP A 179 7.32 -33.55 -14.20
N LYS A 180 6.66 -32.81 -15.11
CA LYS A 180 7.29 -32.33 -16.34
C LYS A 180 8.40 -31.32 -16.07
N ILE A 181 8.19 -30.34 -15.20
CA ILE A 181 9.22 -29.38 -14.81
C ILE A 181 10.42 -30.08 -14.16
N LYS A 182 10.17 -31.07 -13.30
CA LYS A 182 11.23 -31.88 -12.67
C LYS A 182 12.04 -32.67 -13.69
N THR A 183 11.38 -33.30 -14.67
CA THR A 183 12.09 -34.03 -15.74
C THR A 183 12.85 -33.11 -16.70
N HIS A 184 12.38 -31.87 -16.88
CA HIS A 184 13.00 -30.85 -17.74
C HIS A 184 14.08 -30.01 -17.02
N SER A 185 14.48 -30.41 -15.82
CA SER A 185 15.27 -29.57 -14.91
C SER A 185 16.70 -29.25 -15.36
N ASP A 186 17.23 -29.95 -16.37
CA ASP A 186 18.57 -29.75 -16.95
C ASP A 186 18.59 -28.83 -18.19
N SER A 187 17.43 -28.33 -18.63
CA SER A 187 17.31 -27.38 -19.74
C SER A 187 16.90 -26.00 -19.24
N THR A 188 17.58 -24.96 -19.71
CA THR A 188 17.20 -23.56 -19.44
C THR A 188 16.08 -23.06 -20.36
N THR A 189 15.54 -23.94 -21.22
CA THR A 189 14.41 -23.64 -22.11
C THR A 189 13.08 -23.77 -21.38
N MET A 190 12.01 -23.20 -21.94
CA MET A 190 10.67 -23.45 -21.42
C MET A 190 10.29 -24.93 -21.60
N CYS A 191 9.65 -25.51 -20.59
CA CYS A 191 9.13 -26.88 -20.60
C CYS A 191 7.74 -26.89 -21.25
N LEU A 192 7.47 -27.83 -22.18
CA LEU A 192 6.12 -28.10 -22.67
C LEU A 192 5.36 -28.92 -21.61
N VAL A 193 4.55 -28.25 -20.79
CA VAL A 193 3.81 -28.90 -19.69
C VAL A 193 2.46 -29.48 -20.12
N GLN A 194 1.86 -28.95 -21.19
CA GLN A 194 0.60 -29.48 -21.73
C GLN A 194 0.52 -29.32 -23.26
N ASP A 195 -0.05 -30.32 -23.94
CA ASP A 195 -0.42 -30.32 -25.35
C ASP A 195 -1.84 -30.90 -25.48
N ALA A 196 -2.84 -30.08 -25.17
CA ALA A 196 -4.24 -30.45 -25.19
C ALA A 196 -4.84 -30.19 -26.57
N ARG A 197 -5.48 -31.21 -27.15
CA ARG A 197 -6.11 -31.14 -28.46
C ARG A 197 -7.47 -31.82 -28.42
N GLY A 198 -8.42 -31.30 -29.17
CA GLY A 198 -9.75 -31.88 -29.23
C GLY A 198 -10.73 -30.99 -29.98
N PHE A 199 -12.01 -31.23 -29.73
CA PHE A 199 -13.12 -30.50 -30.32
C PHE A 199 -14.02 -29.97 -29.21
N GLU A 200 -14.20 -28.66 -29.15
CA GLU A 200 -15.04 -27.99 -28.16
C GLU A 200 -15.97 -27.00 -28.86
N ALA A 201 -17.14 -26.73 -28.27
CA ALA A 201 -18.08 -25.77 -28.82
C ALA A 201 -17.43 -24.37 -28.92
N ALA A 202 -17.54 -23.72 -30.08
CA ALA A 202 -17.09 -22.35 -30.29
C ALA A 202 -18.30 -21.41 -30.41
N GLY A 203 -18.25 -20.27 -29.71
CA GLY A 203 -19.29 -19.25 -29.77
C GLY A 203 -20.68 -19.72 -29.31
N GLU A 204 -21.71 -18.97 -29.70
CA GLU A 204 -23.12 -19.23 -29.33
C GLU A 204 -23.81 -20.28 -30.21
N THR A 205 -23.19 -20.68 -31.33
CA THR A 205 -23.81 -21.60 -32.32
C THR A 205 -23.74 -23.06 -31.88
N GLY A 206 -22.85 -23.40 -30.94
CA GLY A 206 -22.71 -24.75 -30.39
C GLY A 206 -21.96 -25.74 -31.29
N ASP A 207 -21.49 -25.31 -32.45
CA ASP A 207 -20.67 -26.12 -33.34
C ASP A 207 -19.31 -26.41 -32.69
N LYS A 208 -18.88 -27.68 -32.73
CA LYS A 208 -17.58 -28.07 -32.19
C LYS A 208 -16.47 -27.70 -33.17
N GLU A 209 -15.55 -26.83 -32.75
CA GLU A 209 -14.35 -26.49 -33.49
C GLU A 209 -13.12 -27.20 -32.94
N PRO A 210 -12.16 -27.59 -33.81
CA PRO A 210 -10.92 -28.19 -33.38
C PRO A 210 -10.04 -27.15 -32.66
N TYR A 211 -9.42 -27.53 -31.56
CA TYR A 211 -8.46 -26.69 -30.83
C TYR A 211 -7.14 -27.41 -30.57
N CYS A 212 -6.08 -26.63 -30.43
CA CYS A 212 -4.79 -27.08 -29.89
C CYS A 212 -4.28 -26.02 -28.91
N THR A 213 -4.27 -26.36 -27.62
CA THR A 213 -3.73 -25.54 -26.55
C THR A 213 -2.44 -26.16 -26.04
N LYS A 214 -1.34 -25.44 -26.20
CA LYS A 214 -0.05 -25.78 -25.59
C LYS A 214 0.24 -24.85 -24.43
N VAL A 215 0.91 -25.38 -23.42
CA VAL A 215 1.38 -24.59 -22.27
C VAL A 215 2.86 -24.82 -22.13
N TYR A 216 3.61 -23.73 -22.20
CA TYR A 216 5.03 -23.70 -21.97
C TYR A 216 5.29 -22.97 -20.66
N ALA A 217 6.15 -23.53 -19.83
CA ALA A 217 6.43 -23.00 -18.51
C ALA A 217 7.92 -22.97 -18.21
N GLN A 218 8.38 -21.88 -17.60
CA GLN A 218 9.61 -21.83 -16.84
C GLN A 218 9.21 -21.75 -15.37
N ASP A 219 9.67 -22.70 -14.56
CA ASP A 219 9.36 -22.76 -13.12
C ASP A 219 10.54 -23.33 -12.32
N LYS A 220 11.76 -22.86 -12.62
CA LYS A 220 12.96 -23.25 -11.88
C LYS A 220 13.08 -22.40 -10.60
N TYR A 221 12.24 -22.67 -9.61
CA TYR A 221 12.08 -21.82 -8.42
C TYR A 221 13.20 -21.98 -7.36
N LYS A 222 13.99 -23.07 -7.40
CA LYS A 222 15.03 -23.37 -6.38
C LYS A 222 16.35 -22.58 -6.57
N LEU A 223 16.38 -21.58 -7.43
CA LEU A 223 17.59 -20.82 -7.74
C LEU A 223 17.72 -19.58 -6.84
N THR A 224 18.92 -18.99 -6.83
CA THR A 224 19.09 -17.60 -6.39
C THR A 224 18.49 -16.65 -7.43
N GLY A 225 18.18 -15.41 -7.01
CA GLY A 225 17.75 -14.38 -7.96
C GLY A 225 18.75 -14.17 -9.11
N THR A 226 20.05 -14.22 -8.85
CA THR A 226 21.10 -14.08 -9.88
C THR A 226 21.14 -15.25 -10.85
N ASP A 227 21.06 -16.49 -10.36
CA ASP A 227 21.11 -17.68 -11.23
C ASP A 227 19.83 -17.81 -12.07
N LYS A 228 18.72 -17.26 -11.58
CA LYS A 228 17.44 -17.24 -12.27
C LYS A 228 17.42 -16.35 -13.51
N LEU A 229 18.25 -15.30 -13.57
CA LEU A 229 18.18 -14.28 -14.64
C LEU A 229 18.24 -14.89 -16.05
N SER A 230 19.19 -15.83 -16.27
CA SER A 230 19.32 -16.50 -17.58
C SER A 230 18.09 -17.31 -17.98
N TRP A 231 17.39 -17.90 -17.01
CA TRP A 231 16.16 -18.65 -17.25
C TRP A 231 15.01 -17.71 -17.61
N VAL A 232 14.90 -16.57 -16.92
CA VAL A 232 13.90 -15.55 -17.20
C VAL A 232 14.10 -14.98 -18.60
N ASP A 233 15.33 -14.63 -18.97
CA ASP A 233 15.65 -14.09 -20.29
C ASP A 233 15.42 -15.11 -21.42
N ASN A 234 15.75 -16.39 -21.19
CA ASN A 234 15.47 -17.44 -22.17
C ASN A 234 13.97 -17.64 -22.36
N ALA A 235 13.17 -17.61 -21.29
CA ALA A 235 11.73 -17.70 -21.40
C ALA A 235 11.11 -16.50 -22.14
N LEU A 236 11.60 -15.27 -21.90
CA LEU A 236 11.20 -14.08 -22.66
C LEU A 236 11.52 -14.20 -24.14
N LYS A 237 12.76 -14.63 -24.45
CA LYS A 237 13.22 -14.85 -25.83
C LYS A 237 12.43 -15.95 -26.54
N GLU A 238 12.18 -17.07 -25.88
CA GLU A 238 11.42 -18.18 -26.45
C GLU A 238 9.97 -17.81 -26.67
N THR A 239 9.36 -17.05 -25.75
CA THR A 239 7.97 -16.59 -25.90
C THR A 239 7.82 -15.67 -27.11
N THR A 240 8.69 -14.67 -27.23
CA THR A 240 8.66 -13.71 -28.35
C THR A 240 9.05 -14.35 -29.70
N GLY A 241 9.87 -15.40 -29.67
CA GLY A 241 10.26 -16.18 -30.84
C GLY A 241 9.29 -17.32 -31.21
N ARG A 242 8.25 -17.58 -30.40
CA ARG A 242 7.38 -18.75 -30.58
C ARG A 242 6.51 -18.60 -31.82
N THR A 243 6.66 -19.54 -32.76
CA THR A 243 5.74 -19.68 -33.89
C THR A 243 4.56 -20.56 -33.50
N ARG A 244 3.40 -20.30 -34.11
CA ARG A 244 2.19 -21.09 -33.95
C ARG A 244 1.90 -21.78 -35.27
N ASN A 245 1.97 -23.11 -35.29
CA ASN A 245 1.76 -23.90 -36.49
C ASN A 245 0.30 -24.37 -36.57
N LYS A 246 -0.13 -24.82 -37.75
CA LYS A 246 -1.35 -25.62 -37.85
C LYS A 246 -1.01 -27.09 -37.55
N VAL A 247 -1.86 -27.75 -36.78
CA VAL A 247 -1.69 -29.15 -36.39
C VAL A 247 -2.93 -29.96 -36.73
N ASP A 248 -2.73 -31.23 -37.04
CA ASP A 248 -3.82 -32.20 -37.16
C ASP A 248 -4.43 -32.46 -35.76
N VAL A 249 -5.75 -32.30 -35.68
CA VAL A 249 -6.61 -32.80 -34.62
C VAL A 249 -7.52 -33.87 -35.23
N VAL A 250 -7.56 -35.04 -34.61
CA VAL A 250 -8.32 -36.19 -35.12
C VAL A 250 -9.69 -36.20 -34.46
N ASP A 251 -10.76 -36.18 -35.27
CA ASP A 251 -12.13 -36.28 -34.77
C ASP A 251 -12.52 -37.71 -34.38
N ASP A 252 -13.71 -37.88 -33.79
CA ASP A 252 -14.23 -39.18 -33.36
C ASP A 252 -14.38 -40.18 -34.53
N GLY A 253 -14.47 -39.69 -35.76
CA GLY A 253 -14.54 -40.48 -36.99
C GLY A 253 -13.17 -40.81 -37.61
N GLY A 254 -12.07 -40.34 -37.00
CA GLY A 254 -10.70 -40.52 -37.49
C GLY A 254 -10.28 -39.53 -38.58
N ALA A 255 -11.11 -38.55 -38.93
CA ALA A 255 -10.76 -37.51 -39.89
C ALA A 255 -9.84 -36.47 -39.23
N LYS A 256 -8.88 -35.99 -40.01
CA LYS A 256 -7.91 -34.97 -39.57
C LYS A 256 -8.42 -33.59 -39.94
N VAL A 257 -8.65 -32.76 -38.93
CA VAL A 257 -9.01 -31.35 -39.07
C VAL A 257 -7.87 -30.48 -38.55
N GLN A 258 -7.56 -29.41 -39.26
CA GLN A 258 -6.44 -28.53 -38.91
C GLN A 258 -6.87 -27.51 -37.85
N ALA A 259 -6.16 -27.47 -36.73
CA ALA A 259 -6.30 -26.43 -35.70
C ALA A 259 -5.05 -25.55 -35.67
N GLN A 260 -5.23 -24.26 -35.40
CA GLN A 260 -4.12 -23.35 -35.12
C GLN A 260 -3.63 -23.57 -33.68
N GLU A 261 -2.33 -23.78 -33.48
CA GLU A 261 -1.73 -23.83 -32.14
C GLU A 261 -1.96 -22.51 -31.40
N ARG A 262 -2.45 -22.59 -30.16
CA ARG A 262 -2.47 -21.48 -29.19
C ARG A 262 -1.58 -21.85 -28.02
N CYS A 263 -0.73 -20.93 -27.58
CA CYS A 263 0.39 -21.25 -26.70
C CYS A 263 0.44 -20.32 -25.48
N TRP A 264 -0.03 -20.80 -24.33
CA TRP A 264 0.29 -20.15 -23.07
C TRP A 264 1.80 -20.24 -22.83
N SER A 265 2.43 -19.10 -22.52
CA SER A 265 3.81 -19.05 -22.07
C SER A 265 3.83 -18.41 -20.70
N ILE A 266 4.22 -19.19 -19.68
CA ILE A 266 4.18 -18.78 -18.27
C ILE A 266 5.61 -18.77 -17.75
N ASN A 267 6.09 -17.60 -17.36
CA ASN A 267 7.44 -17.38 -16.86
C ASN A 267 7.35 -17.04 -15.37
N TYR A 268 7.61 -18.01 -14.50
CA TYR A 268 7.72 -17.77 -13.06
C TYR A 268 9.07 -17.15 -12.75
N THR A 269 9.07 -15.87 -12.42
CA THR A 269 10.29 -15.13 -12.05
C THR A 269 10.60 -15.29 -10.56
N SER A 270 9.68 -15.86 -9.80
CA SER A 270 9.82 -16.21 -8.39
C SER A 270 10.96 -17.21 -8.13
N CYS A 271 11.53 -17.08 -6.93
CA CYS A 271 12.67 -17.85 -6.46
C CYS A 271 12.61 -18.03 -4.95
N THR A 272 12.94 -19.22 -4.45
CA THR A 272 13.02 -19.44 -3.01
C THR A 272 14.34 -18.97 -2.42
N GLY A 273 15.46 -19.04 -3.17
CA GLY A 273 16.79 -18.63 -2.70
C GLY A 273 17.37 -19.43 -1.51
N LEU A 274 16.61 -20.42 -1.00
CA LEU A 274 16.85 -21.12 0.26
C LEU A 274 18.20 -21.86 0.31
N SER A 275 18.60 -22.49 -0.80
CA SER A 275 19.85 -23.26 -0.87
C SER A 275 21.12 -22.39 -0.71
N HIS A 276 20.97 -21.06 -0.71
CA HIS A 276 22.06 -20.10 -0.62
C HIS A 276 21.90 -19.12 0.54
N GLY A 277 20.99 -19.41 1.49
CA GLY A 277 20.70 -18.54 2.64
C GLY A 277 19.96 -17.25 2.29
N GLY A 278 19.38 -17.15 1.09
CA GLY A 278 18.48 -16.08 0.68
C GLY A 278 17.02 -16.41 0.96
N ASN A 279 16.15 -15.49 0.57
CA ASN A 279 14.69 -15.62 0.70
C ASN A 279 13.96 -15.06 -0.54
N PRO A 280 12.63 -15.23 -0.65
CA PRO A 280 11.87 -14.73 -1.79
C PRO A 280 12.03 -13.22 -1.99
N PHE A 281 11.98 -12.41 -0.93
CA PHE A 281 12.09 -10.95 -1.03
C PHE A 281 13.42 -10.48 -1.64
N THR A 282 14.54 -11.01 -1.14
CA THR A 282 15.88 -10.66 -1.65
C THR A 282 16.10 -11.15 -3.08
N SER A 283 15.56 -12.32 -3.43
CA SER A 283 15.62 -12.84 -4.80
C SER A 283 14.77 -12.01 -5.76
N ALA A 284 13.55 -11.66 -5.35
CA ALA A 284 12.64 -10.82 -6.12
C ALA A 284 13.25 -9.46 -6.44
N ARG A 285 13.94 -8.82 -5.48
CA ARG A 285 14.66 -7.57 -5.74
C ARG A 285 15.66 -7.70 -6.89
N VAL A 286 16.42 -8.79 -6.95
CA VAL A 286 17.40 -9.01 -8.04
C VAL A 286 16.68 -9.25 -9.38
N VAL A 287 15.67 -10.11 -9.38
CA VAL A 287 14.98 -10.50 -10.62
C VAL A 287 14.11 -9.37 -11.16
N ASN A 288 13.38 -8.64 -10.31
CA ASN A 288 12.53 -7.51 -10.71
C ASN A 288 13.40 -6.34 -11.22
N GLU A 289 14.52 -6.03 -10.57
CA GLU A 289 15.52 -5.06 -11.07
C GLU A 289 16.09 -5.45 -12.43
N HIS A 290 16.30 -6.74 -12.67
CA HIS A 290 16.73 -7.24 -13.97
C HIS A 290 15.64 -7.10 -15.02
N LEU A 291 14.39 -7.42 -14.68
CA LEU A 291 13.23 -7.22 -15.57
C LEU A 291 13.09 -5.74 -15.96
N TYR A 292 13.21 -4.79 -15.03
CA TYR A 292 13.18 -3.35 -15.34
C TYR A 292 14.21 -2.92 -16.38
N LYS A 293 15.40 -3.56 -16.37
CA LYS A 293 16.50 -3.29 -17.30
C LYS A 293 16.40 -4.12 -18.59
N SER A 294 15.49 -5.10 -18.62
CA SER A 294 15.34 -5.98 -19.77
C SER A 294 14.73 -5.22 -20.94
N PRO A 295 15.31 -5.30 -22.14
CA PRO A 295 14.74 -4.65 -23.32
C PRO A 295 13.40 -5.26 -23.73
N TYR A 296 13.07 -6.47 -23.26
CA TYR A 296 11.75 -7.08 -23.44
C TYR A 296 10.67 -6.45 -22.56
N ILE A 297 11.04 -5.72 -21.50
CA ILE A 297 10.12 -5.03 -20.60
C ILE A 297 10.13 -3.54 -20.93
N ASN A 298 11.32 -2.93 -21.00
CA ASN A 298 11.51 -1.52 -21.30
C ASN A 298 12.36 -1.33 -22.58
N PRO A 299 11.78 -1.50 -23.78
CA PRO A 299 12.49 -1.27 -25.03
C PRO A 299 12.83 0.22 -25.20
N SER A 300 14.04 0.54 -25.65
CA SER A 300 14.55 1.92 -25.83
C SER A 300 13.78 2.77 -26.86
N GLY A 301 12.89 2.17 -27.65
CA GLY A 301 12.01 2.87 -28.59
C GLY A 301 12.73 3.56 -29.75
N ASN A 302 14.02 3.30 -29.96
CA ASN A 302 14.83 3.85 -31.04
C ASN A 302 14.94 2.88 -32.23
N GLU A 303 15.48 3.35 -33.36
CA GLU A 303 15.62 2.56 -34.61
C GLU A 303 16.46 1.26 -34.45
N GLU A 304 17.24 1.14 -33.37
CA GLU A 304 18.03 -0.06 -33.04
C GLU A 304 17.24 -1.12 -32.23
N THR A 305 16.00 -0.82 -31.82
CA THR A 305 15.17 -1.74 -31.05
C THR A 305 14.82 -2.96 -31.89
N LYS A 306 15.25 -4.15 -31.45
CA LYS A 306 14.91 -5.40 -32.14
C LYS A 306 13.39 -5.61 -32.12
N SER A 307 12.82 -6.02 -33.26
CA SER A 307 11.37 -6.23 -33.39
C SER A 307 10.82 -7.25 -32.39
N ASP A 308 11.61 -8.26 -32.00
CA ASP A 308 11.24 -9.23 -30.96
C ASP A 308 10.98 -8.58 -29.60
N TYR A 309 11.67 -7.48 -29.27
CA TYR A 309 11.48 -6.72 -28.02
C TYR A 309 10.17 -5.95 -27.96
N LEU A 310 9.37 -5.95 -29.03
CA LEU A 310 8.04 -5.34 -29.08
C LEU A 310 6.91 -6.39 -29.08
N LYS A 311 7.22 -7.67 -29.17
CA LYS A 311 6.24 -8.76 -29.18
C LYS A 311 5.73 -9.08 -27.78
N HIS A 312 4.58 -9.75 -27.68
CA HIS A 312 4.07 -10.22 -26.40
C HIS A 312 5.07 -11.13 -25.68
N ILE A 313 5.11 -11.05 -24.35
CA ILE A 313 6.04 -11.80 -23.50
C ILE A 313 5.35 -12.85 -22.63
N GLY A 314 4.06 -13.08 -22.86
CA GLY A 314 3.26 -14.08 -22.15
C GLY A 314 2.91 -13.64 -20.72
N ILE A 315 2.69 -14.61 -19.85
CA ILE A 315 2.42 -14.39 -18.42
C ILE A 315 3.74 -14.30 -17.67
N ILE A 316 3.93 -13.21 -16.93
CA ILE A 316 5.08 -13.03 -16.03
C ILE A 316 4.56 -13.13 -14.59
N ALA A 317 4.81 -14.25 -13.93
CA ALA A 317 4.37 -14.51 -12.56
C ALA A 317 5.50 -14.22 -11.58
N SER A 318 5.37 -13.15 -10.80
CA SER A 318 6.46 -12.57 -10.01
C SER A 318 6.17 -12.54 -8.52
N ASP A 319 7.24 -12.57 -7.73
CA ASP A 319 7.23 -12.20 -6.31
C ASP A 319 7.40 -10.68 -6.19
N PHE A 320 6.71 -10.05 -5.24
CA PHE A 320 6.82 -8.63 -4.90
C PHE A 320 6.78 -7.71 -6.13
N VAL A 321 5.91 -8.03 -7.08
CA VAL A 321 5.66 -7.18 -8.24
C VAL A 321 4.95 -5.92 -7.76
N ASP A 322 5.45 -4.77 -8.17
CA ASP A 322 4.80 -3.49 -7.92
C ASP A 322 3.97 -3.07 -9.14
N ALA A 323 3.18 -2.01 -8.97
CA ALA A 323 2.37 -1.43 -10.04
C ALA A 323 3.17 -0.94 -11.26
N ALA A 324 4.44 -0.55 -11.11
CA ALA A 324 5.27 -0.05 -12.21
C ALA A 324 5.78 -1.18 -13.10
N LEU A 325 6.22 -2.29 -12.51
CA LEU A 325 6.59 -3.50 -13.24
C LEU A 325 5.36 -4.12 -13.91
N ALA A 326 4.24 -4.25 -13.19
CA ALA A 326 2.98 -4.74 -13.77
C ALA A 326 2.55 -3.91 -14.98
N ARG A 327 2.65 -2.58 -14.87
CA ARG A 327 2.40 -1.64 -15.97
C ARG A 327 3.32 -1.84 -17.16
N SER A 328 4.61 -1.99 -16.93
CA SER A 328 5.59 -2.24 -17.97
C SER A 328 5.29 -3.53 -18.75
N ILE A 329 4.71 -4.53 -18.09
CA ILE A 329 4.26 -5.77 -18.74
C ILE A 329 2.98 -5.53 -19.57
N TYR A 330 1.92 -4.98 -18.97
CA TYR A 330 0.62 -4.90 -19.69
C TYR A 330 0.58 -3.80 -20.76
N GLN A 331 1.41 -2.76 -20.68
CA GLN A 331 1.42 -1.67 -21.67
C GLN A 331 1.84 -2.13 -23.07
N ARG A 332 2.54 -3.27 -23.15
CA ARG A 332 2.94 -3.92 -24.39
C ARG A 332 1.76 -4.43 -25.22
N ASN A 333 0.57 -4.50 -24.64
CA ASN A 333 -0.62 -4.98 -25.33
C ASN A 333 -1.25 -3.92 -26.25
N TYR A 334 -0.82 -2.67 -26.14
CA TYR A 334 -1.31 -1.52 -26.92
C TYR A 334 -0.38 -1.21 -28.10
N ASN A 335 -0.94 -0.67 -29.18
CA ASN A 335 -0.14 -0.16 -30.29
C ASN A 335 0.65 1.07 -29.81
N TYR A 336 1.98 0.99 -29.87
CA TYR A 336 2.88 2.10 -29.56
C TYR A 336 2.64 3.34 -30.45
N ASP A 337 2.06 3.16 -31.64
CA ASP A 337 1.73 4.21 -32.61
C ASP A 337 0.52 5.08 -32.24
N THR A 338 -0.40 4.57 -31.41
CA THR A 338 -1.40 5.45 -30.81
C THR A 338 -0.72 6.13 -29.63
N LYS A 339 -0.39 7.42 -29.79
CA LYS A 339 0.12 8.34 -28.76
C LYS A 339 -0.58 8.12 -27.41
N HIS A 340 -0.13 7.14 -26.65
CA HIS A 340 -0.37 7.05 -25.23
C HIS A 340 0.82 7.75 -24.61
N THR A 341 0.72 9.08 -24.54
CA THR A 341 1.37 9.83 -23.48
C THR A 341 1.10 9.07 -22.20
N GLN A 342 2.18 8.60 -21.56
CA GLN A 342 2.28 8.04 -20.22
C GLN A 342 1.26 8.76 -19.32
N SER A 343 0.04 8.24 -19.27
CA SER A 343 -1.02 8.77 -18.44
C SER A 343 -1.05 7.81 -17.30
N ALA A 344 -0.19 8.09 -16.32
CA ALA A 344 -0.28 7.44 -15.04
C ALA A 344 -1.75 7.45 -14.60
N SER A 345 -2.25 6.31 -14.16
CA SER A 345 -3.58 6.23 -13.58
C SER A 345 -3.52 6.99 -12.25
N TYR A 346 -3.93 8.24 -12.23
CA TYR A 346 -4.03 9.04 -11.01
C TYR A 346 -5.47 9.53 -10.81
N TYR A 347 -5.87 9.67 -9.56
CA TYR A 347 -7.07 10.39 -9.15
C TYR A 347 -6.63 11.79 -8.73
N LEU A 348 -7.21 12.82 -9.37
CA LEU A 348 -6.89 14.20 -9.06
C LEU A 348 -7.28 14.53 -7.61
N PRO A 349 -6.42 15.21 -6.84
CA PRO A 349 -6.78 15.76 -5.55
C PRO A 349 -8.00 16.67 -5.69
N THR A 350 -8.91 16.63 -4.71
CA THR A 350 -10.13 17.45 -4.76
C THR A 350 -9.97 18.80 -4.06
N ARG A 351 -9.00 18.89 -3.15
CA ARG A 351 -8.68 20.07 -2.34
C ARG A 351 -7.25 20.00 -1.82
N MET A 352 -6.74 21.11 -1.32
CA MET A 352 -5.51 21.17 -0.55
C MET A 352 -5.71 21.90 0.77
N ARG A 353 -4.89 21.59 1.78
CA ARG A 353 -5.03 22.16 3.12
C ARG A 353 -3.70 22.69 3.64
N MET A 354 -3.72 23.84 4.32
CA MET A 354 -2.56 24.41 5.03
C MET A 354 -3.00 25.15 6.29
N THR A 355 -2.05 25.47 7.17
CA THR A 355 -2.27 26.45 8.25
C THR A 355 -1.75 27.82 7.82
N TYR A 356 -2.43 28.89 8.23
CA TYR A 356 -1.96 30.25 7.99
C TYR A 356 -0.51 30.45 8.48
N GLY A 357 0.32 31.08 7.64
CA GLY A 357 1.73 31.35 7.92
C GLY A 357 2.69 30.22 7.54
N ASP A 358 2.18 29.09 7.09
CA ASP A 358 3.00 28.02 6.49
C ASP A 358 3.26 28.33 5.01
N SER A 359 4.30 27.72 4.44
CA SER A 359 4.61 27.90 3.03
C SER A 359 3.55 27.22 2.16
N LEU A 360 3.20 27.83 1.03
CA LEU A 360 2.30 27.20 0.04
C LEU A 360 2.88 25.92 -0.56
N SER A 361 4.21 25.78 -0.58
CA SER A 361 4.87 24.52 -0.93
C SER A 361 4.53 23.35 0.00
N ASP A 362 4.15 23.65 1.24
CA ASP A 362 3.94 22.64 2.29
C ASP A 362 2.45 22.27 2.41
N ALA A 363 1.60 22.81 1.54
CA ALA A 363 0.17 22.50 1.50
C ALA A 363 -0.05 21.02 1.17
N SER A 364 -0.91 20.38 1.95
CA SER A 364 -1.22 18.96 1.81
C SER A 364 -2.38 18.75 0.84
N LEU A 365 -2.11 18.11 -0.29
CA LEU A 365 -3.14 17.68 -1.26
C LEU A 365 -3.96 16.51 -0.69
N GLN A 366 -5.29 16.62 -0.76
CA GLN A 366 -6.22 15.65 -0.19
C GLN A 366 -6.90 14.81 -1.28
N ASP A 367 -7.19 13.56 -0.95
CA ASP A 367 -7.95 12.59 -1.77
C ASP A 367 -7.30 12.21 -3.13
N GLY A 368 -6.13 12.75 -3.43
CA GLY A 368 -5.34 12.36 -4.58
C GLY A 368 -4.79 10.94 -4.40
N LYS A 369 -4.86 10.12 -5.44
CA LYS A 369 -4.23 8.79 -5.46
C LYS A 369 -3.38 8.67 -6.70
N THR A 370 -2.11 8.34 -6.53
CA THR A 370 -1.20 8.04 -7.63
C THR A 370 -0.92 6.54 -7.66
N VAL A 371 -0.65 6.00 -8.85
CA VAL A 371 -0.23 4.59 -9.01
C VAL A 371 1.25 4.62 -9.36
N GLY A 372 2.10 4.19 -8.42
CA GLY A 372 3.57 4.31 -8.47
C GLY A 372 4.09 5.47 -7.61
N GLU A 373 5.37 5.82 -7.76
CA GLU A 373 6.07 6.88 -7.02
C GLU A 373 5.75 8.31 -7.52
N GLY A 374 4.90 8.45 -8.52
CA GLY A 374 4.49 9.75 -9.02
C GLY A 374 3.68 10.55 -7.98
N HIS A 375 3.78 11.88 -8.05
CA HIS A 375 3.13 12.78 -7.11
C HIS A 375 2.60 14.04 -7.81
N PHE A 376 1.68 14.73 -7.15
CA PHE A 376 1.19 16.03 -7.60
C PHE A 376 1.97 17.15 -6.93
N ARG A 377 2.25 18.22 -7.68
CA ARG A 377 2.85 19.45 -7.13
C ARG A 377 2.19 20.70 -7.69
N LEU A 378 2.34 21.81 -6.98
CA LEU A 378 1.85 23.12 -7.42
C LEU A 378 2.75 23.70 -8.52
N VAL A 379 2.14 24.34 -9.52
CA VAL A 379 2.86 25.06 -10.60
C VAL A 379 3.58 26.30 -10.06
N ASP A 380 2.94 27.00 -9.11
CA ASP A 380 3.45 28.21 -8.47
C ASP A 380 3.17 28.16 -6.97
N SER A 381 4.23 28.15 -6.16
CA SER A 381 4.21 28.10 -4.70
C SER A 381 4.68 29.40 -4.04
N SER A 382 4.87 30.49 -4.80
CA SER A 382 5.51 31.72 -4.31
C SER A 382 4.58 32.69 -3.56
N ASN A 383 3.29 32.35 -3.43
CA ASN A 383 2.28 33.23 -2.85
C ASN A 383 2.18 33.08 -1.33
N VAL A 384 2.23 34.21 -0.61
CA VAL A 384 1.84 34.27 0.80
C VAL A 384 0.33 34.46 0.87
N LEU A 385 -0.36 33.56 1.57
CA LEU A 385 -1.82 33.53 1.65
C LEU A 385 -2.31 33.79 3.08
N ASN A 386 -3.51 34.36 3.17
CA ASN A 386 -4.24 34.56 4.41
C ASN A 386 -5.53 33.73 4.41
N VAL A 387 -6.23 33.60 5.54
CA VAL A 387 -7.40 32.71 5.64
C VAL A 387 -8.51 33.06 4.64
N ALA A 388 -8.63 34.34 4.27
CA ALA A 388 -9.59 34.81 3.27
C ALA A 388 -9.31 34.30 1.84
N ALA A 389 -8.13 33.74 1.58
CA ALA A 389 -7.80 33.07 0.33
C ALA A 389 -8.35 31.64 0.22
N SER A 390 -8.98 31.11 1.28
CA SER A 390 -9.66 29.80 1.22
C SER A 390 -10.69 29.78 0.08
N GLY A 391 -10.75 28.67 -0.65
CA GLY A 391 -11.54 28.49 -1.86
C GLY A 391 -10.86 28.96 -3.15
N ARG A 392 -9.72 29.67 -3.10
CA ARG A 392 -8.94 29.99 -4.31
C ARG A 392 -8.36 28.72 -4.91
N ALA A 393 -8.48 28.58 -6.23
CA ALA A 393 -7.95 27.43 -6.96
C ALA A 393 -6.52 27.70 -7.45
N PHE A 394 -5.67 26.70 -7.34
CA PHE A 394 -4.29 26.74 -7.81
C PHE A 394 -4.02 25.59 -8.78
N ALA A 395 -3.20 25.86 -9.79
CA ALA A 395 -2.86 24.87 -10.78
C ALA A 395 -1.88 23.83 -10.21
N ILE A 396 -2.14 22.57 -10.54
CA ILE A 396 -1.29 21.43 -10.19
C ILE A 396 -0.80 20.69 -11.42
N GLU A 397 0.39 20.13 -11.30
CA GLU A 397 1.02 19.25 -12.26
C GLU A 397 1.16 17.86 -11.66
N TYR A 398 1.10 16.84 -12.52
CA TYR A 398 1.50 15.49 -12.14
C TYR A 398 2.93 15.25 -12.59
N VAL A 399 3.77 14.91 -11.60
CA VAL A 399 5.16 14.49 -11.78
C VAL A 399 5.18 12.97 -11.77
N ASP A 400 5.51 12.37 -12.90
CA ASP A 400 5.79 10.95 -12.96
C ASP A 400 7.22 10.73 -12.48
N VAL A 401 7.41 9.79 -11.57
CA VAL A 401 8.73 9.38 -11.10
C VAL A 401 9.00 8.01 -11.70
N ASP A 402 10.01 7.92 -12.55
CA ASP A 402 10.41 6.63 -13.11
C ASP A 402 11.07 5.74 -12.04
N ALA A 403 11.29 4.47 -12.37
CA ALA A 403 11.90 3.50 -11.45
C ALA A 403 13.35 3.85 -11.06
N LEU A 404 13.98 4.85 -11.68
CA LEU A 404 15.32 5.35 -11.36
C LEU A 404 15.26 6.62 -10.50
N GLY A 405 14.07 7.11 -10.17
CA GLY A 405 13.86 8.35 -9.43
C GLY A 405 13.90 9.61 -10.29
N ASN A 406 13.89 9.51 -11.62
CA ASN A 406 13.84 10.68 -12.49
C ASN A 406 12.42 11.23 -12.57
N GLU A 407 12.28 12.52 -12.31
CA GLU A 407 11.01 13.23 -12.41
C GLU A 407 10.75 13.70 -13.83
N THR A 408 9.60 13.32 -14.39
CA THR A 408 9.09 13.86 -15.65
C THR A 408 7.75 14.53 -15.41
N VAL A 409 7.68 15.84 -15.66
CA VAL A 409 6.41 16.57 -15.62
C VAL A 409 5.60 16.17 -16.86
N THR A 410 4.44 15.54 -16.64
CA THR A 410 3.68 14.96 -17.75
C THR A 410 2.78 15.98 -18.46
N GLU A 411 2.12 16.87 -17.71
CA GLU A 411 1.44 18.10 -18.17
C GLU A 411 0.65 18.74 -16.99
N LEU A 412 0.10 19.94 -17.20
CA LEU A 412 -0.88 20.57 -16.31
C LEU A 412 -2.13 19.68 -16.20
N ARG A 413 -2.48 19.20 -15.00
CA ARG A 413 -3.56 18.22 -14.84
C ARG A 413 -4.87 18.78 -14.27
N GLY A 414 -4.84 19.95 -13.64
CA GLY A 414 -6.07 20.59 -13.13
C GLY A 414 -5.81 21.77 -12.20
N SER A 415 -6.87 22.25 -11.55
CA SER A 415 -6.79 23.25 -10.48
C SER A 415 -7.53 22.77 -9.24
N VAL A 416 -6.92 22.94 -8.07
CA VAL A 416 -7.47 22.48 -6.79
C VAL A 416 -7.68 23.67 -5.84
N PRO A 417 -8.85 23.75 -5.16
CA PRO A 417 -9.11 24.79 -4.17
C PRO A 417 -8.32 24.53 -2.89
N ILE A 418 -7.95 25.61 -2.19
CA ILE A 418 -7.28 25.54 -0.87
C ILE A 418 -8.19 25.82 0.30
N ASP A 419 -8.04 25.07 1.37
CA ASP A 419 -8.57 25.34 2.70
C ASP A 419 -7.42 25.83 3.60
N ILE A 420 -7.50 27.06 4.11
CA ILE A 420 -6.46 27.65 4.98
C ILE A 420 -7.01 27.75 6.40
N ASP A 421 -6.50 26.92 7.30
CA ASP A 421 -6.90 26.95 8.70
C ASP A 421 -6.26 28.15 9.43
N PRO A 422 -7.02 28.85 10.30
CA PRO A 422 -6.44 29.86 11.17
C PRO A 422 -5.35 29.29 12.07
N ARG A 423 -4.24 30.01 12.24
CA ARG A 423 -3.16 29.56 13.11
C ARG A 423 -3.56 29.71 14.58
N ALA A 424 -3.33 28.66 15.37
CA ALA A 424 -3.62 28.69 16.80
C ALA A 424 -2.59 29.54 17.56
N LEU A 425 -3.07 30.40 18.45
CA LEU A 425 -2.26 31.24 19.35
C LEU A 425 -2.48 30.87 20.81
N THR A 426 -1.40 30.87 21.58
CA THR A 426 -1.44 30.68 23.03
C THR A 426 -1.04 31.99 23.72
N PRO A 427 -1.92 32.59 24.53
CA PRO A 427 -1.60 33.81 25.27
C PRO A 427 -0.72 33.50 26.49
N HIS A 428 0.31 34.33 26.70
CA HIS A 428 1.18 34.33 27.87
C HIS A 428 1.14 35.71 28.53
N PHE A 429 0.74 35.75 29.79
CA PHE A 429 0.54 37.00 30.52
C PHE A 429 1.80 37.48 31.20
N GLU A 430 2.09 38.77 31.04
CA GLU A 430 3.23 39.48 31.63
C GLU A 430 2.72 40.62 32.51
N GLY A 431 3.51 41.01 33.52
CA GLY A 431 3.17 42.12 34.41
C GLY A 431 2.15 41.78 35.51
N LEU A 432 1.99 40.50 35.85
CA LEU A 432 1.06 40.02 36.89
C LEU A 432 1.55 40.29 38.33
N GLU A 433 2.78 40.79 38.50
CA GLU A 433 3.40 41.00 39.82
C GLU A 433 3.53 42.49 40.18
N GLY A 434 3.57 42.78 41.49
CA GLY A 434 3.87 44.13 41.99
C GLY A 434 2.78 45.18 41.77
N LEU A 435 1.55 44.74 41.48
CA LEU A 435 0.39 45.59 41.20
C LEU A 435 -0.19 46.19 42.49
N LYS A 436 -0.54 47.49 42.46
CA LYS A 436 -1.09 48.21 43.63
C LYS A 436 -2.42 48.87 43.30
N ALA A 437 -3.31 48.91 44.30
CA ALA A 437 -4.59 49.60 44.21
C ALA A 437 -4.36 51.09 43.91
N GLY A 438 -5.16 51.66 43.02
CA GLY A 438 -5.05 53.05 42.57
C GLY A 438 -4.04 53.30 41.43
N GLU A 439 -3.29 52.29 41.00
CA GLU A 439 -2.52 52.35 39.74
C GLU A 439 -3.37 51.84 38.56
N ASP A 440 -2.94 52.17 37.33
CA ASP A 440 -3.53 51.60 36.13
C ASP A 440 -3.06 50.16 35.90
N VAL A 441 -3.71 49.22 36.59
CA VAL A 441 -3.43 47.78 36.51
C VAL A 441 -3.62 47.26 35.09
N ARG A 442 -4.62 47.75 34.34
CA ARG A 442 -4.89 47.29 32.97
C ARG A 442 -3.76 47.66 32.01
N ALA A 443 -3.13 48.83 32.21
CA ALA A 443 -1.99 49.24 31.41
C ALA A 443 -0.69 48.48 31.72
N LYS A 444 -0.61 47.81 32.88
CA LYS A 444 0.59 47.06 33.31
C LYS A 444 0.58 45.60 32.88
N ILE A 445 -0.59 45.02 32.65
CA ILE A 445 -0.74 43.62 32.24
C ILE A 445 -0.81 43.56 30.72
N ALA A 446 0.10 42.78 30.14
CA ALA A 446 0.13 42.52 28.70
C ALA A 446 0.02 41.01 28.46
N ALA A 447 -0.40 40.63 27.25
CA ALA A 447 -0.33 39.24 26.80
C ALA A 447 0.52 39.16 25.53
N SER A 448 1.62 38.42 25.60
CA SER A 448 2.34 37.95 24.42
C SER A 448 1.60 36.75 23.81
N LEU A 449 1.61 36.63 22.49
CA LEU A 449 0.92 35.57 21.77
C LEU A 449 1.94 34.64 21.14
N GLU A 450 2.12 33.45 21.71
CA GLU A 450 2.97 32.40 21.14
C GLU A 450 2.32 31.85 19.86
N GLY A 451 3.15 31.67 18.82
CA GLY A 451 2.70 31.24 17.49
C GLY A 451 2.34 32.38 16.52
N LYS A 452 2.29 33.64 17.00
CA LYS A 452 2.00 34.81 16.18
C LYS A 452 3.17 35.10 15.23
N LEU A 453 2.88 35.37 13.97
CA LEU A 453 3.90 35.81 13.01
C LEU A 453 4.42 37.20 13.39
N GLU A 454 5.73 37.41 13.24
CA GLU A 454 6.43 38.61 13.71
C GLU A 454 5.89 39.90 13.06
N THR A 455 5.57 39.84 11.77
CA THR A 455 5.07 40.98 10.98
C THR A 455 3.58 41.27 11.17
N ASP A 456 2.84 40.39 11.85
CA ASP A 456 1.39 40.50 11.94
C ASP A 456 0.95 41.42 13.08
N ALA A 457 0.09 42.37 12.73
CA ALA A 457 -0.65 43.20 13.67
C ALA A 457 -1.82 42.40 14.27
N CYS A 458 -1.52 41.63 15.32
CA CYS A 458 -2.49 40.88 16.11
C CYS A 458 -2.14 40.98 17.60
N THR A 459 -3.10 41.33 18.43
CA THR A 459 -2.97 41.44 19.89
C THR A 459 -4.12 40.74 20.60
N ALA A 460 -3.90 40.31 21.84
CA ALA A 460 -4.95 39.70 22.64
C ALA A 460 -5.91 40.77 23.18
N GLN A 461 -7.21 40.54 23.07
CA GLN A 461 -8.21 41.30 23.78
C GLN A 461 -8.33 40.77 25.21
N LEU A 462 -7.92 41.57 26.19
CA LEU A 462 -7.93 41.14 27.58
C LEU A 462 -9.30 41.35 28.23
N GLU A 463 -9.68 40.41 29.07
CA GLU A 463 -10.81 40.51 29.99
C GLU A 463 -10.33 40.25 31.41
N PHE A 464 -10.78 41.09 32.34
CA PHE A 464 -10.49 40.96 33.75
C PHE A 464 -11.74 40.50 34.48
N ALA A 465 -11.59 39.64 35.47
CA ALA A 465 -12.69 39.12 36.28
C ALA A 465 -12.32 39.15 37.77
N HIS A 466 -13.34 39.31 38.60
CA HIS A 466 -13.21 39.11 40.05
C HIS A 466 -12.89 37.64 40.35
N ASP A 467 -12.11 37.38 41.39
CA ASP A 467 -11.95 36.01 41.90
C ASP A 467 -13.28 35.49 42.47
N ALA A 468 -13.60 34.25 42.15
CA ALA A 468 -14.68 33.48 42.75
C ALA A 468 -14.12 32.13 43.17
N ASP A 469 -13.73 32.02 44.44
CA ASP A 469 -13.21 30.81 45.07
C ASP A 469 -12.03 30.18 44.32
N GLY A 470 -11.08 31.00 43.86
CA GLY A 470 -9.89 30.53 43.14
C GLY A 470 -10.13 30.20 41.67
N ALA A 471 -11.17 30.75 41.05
CA ALA A 471 -11.43 30.70 39.62
C ALA A 471 -11.95 32.06 39.09
N PRO A 472 -11.90 32.30 37.75
CA PRO A 472 -12.47 33.50 37.16
C PRO A 472 -13.99 33.60 37.41
N GLY A 473 -14.40 34.64 38.14
CA GLY A 473 -15.79 34.93 38.47
C GLY A 473 -16.44 35.92 37.51
N THR A 474 -17.10 36.94 38.06
CA THR A 474 -17.82 37.94 37.24
C THR A 474 -16.83 38.86 36.53
N ALA A 475 -17.01 39.07 35.23
CA ALA A 475 -16.19 40.00 34.44
C ALA A 475 -16.32 41.42 34.98
N MET A 476 -15.19 42.10 35.14
CA MET A 476 -15.12 43.48 35.57
C MET A 476 -15.64 44.41 34.47
N VAL A 477 -16.31 45.48 34.87
CA VAL A 477 -16.82 46.47 33.93
C VAL A 477 -15.67 47.36 33.42
N GLU A 478 -15.79 47.87 32.20
CA GLU A 478 -14.80 48.79 31.64
C GLU A 478 -14.69 50.06 32.51
N GLY A 479 -13.47 50.42 32.91
CA GLY A 479 -13.20 51.56 33.81
C GLY A 479 -13.36 51.27 35.32
N GLU A 480 -13.79 50.07 35.72
CA GLU A 480 -13.85 49.68 37.14
C GLU A 480 -12.45 49.67 37.76
N ALA A 481 -12.26 50.37 38.89
CA ALA A 481 -10.96 50.46 39.56
C ALA A 481 -10.61 49.17 40.32
N PHE A 482 -9.34 48.77 40.29
CA PHE A 482 -8.86 47.63 41.08
C PHE A 482 -8.62 48.04 42.53
N THR A 483 -9.25 47.31 43.46
CA THR A 483 -8.98 47.40 44.89
C THR A 483 -7.99 46.30 45.31
N ALA A 484 -7.57 46.29 46.58
CA ALA A 484 -6.74 45.21 47.08
C ALA A 484 -7.50 43.86 47.04
N GLY A 485 -6.93 42.85 46.41
CA GLY A 485 -7.59 41.55 46.22
C GLY A 485 -6.97 40.69 45.12
N THR A 486 -7.53 39.50 44.92
CA THR A 486 -7.15 38.58 43.82
C THR A 486 -8.12 38.77 42.66
N TYR A 487 -7.58 38.77 41.44
CA TYR A 487 -8.31 38.92 40.19
C TYR A 487 -7.79 37.94 39.16
N TRP A 488 -8.54 37.77 38.08
CA TRP A 488 -8.16 36.94 36.94
C TRP A 488 -8.09 37.77 35.66
N VAL A 489 -7.18 37.41 34.77
CA VAL A 489 -7.10 37.92 33.40
C VAL A 489 -7.17 36.75 32.42
N ARG A 490 -7.87 36.95 31.30
CA ARG A 490 -7.91 35.99 30.19
C ARG A 490 -7.98 36.71 28.85
N ALA A 491 -7.62 36.00 27.78
CA ALA A 491 -7.81 36.46 26.41
C ALA A 491 -9.23 36.08 25.95
N LYS A 492 -10.10 37.09 25.76
CA LYS A 492 -11.47 36.85 25.27
C LYS A 492 -11.60 36.87 23.74
N GLY A 493 -10.56 37.31 23.05
CA GLY A 493 -10.54 37.44 21.61
C GLY A 493 -9.20 37.99 21.11
N LEU A 494 -9.13 38.24 19.81
CA LEU A 494 -7.97 38.81 19.13
C LEU A 494 -8.38 40.11 18.45
N LEU A 495 -7.48 41.09 18.43
CA LEU A 495 -7.66 42.39 17.80
C LEU A 495 -6.55 42.64 16.78
N GLY A 496 -6.84 43.50 15.79
CA GLY A 496 -5.92 43.90 14.74
C GLY A 496 -6.27 43.32 13.38
N ASP A 497 -5.66 43.89 12.33
CA ASP A 497 -5.99 43.56 10.93
C ASP A 497 -5.72 42.10 10.57
N ALA A 498 -4.78 41.45 11.26
CA ALA A 498 -4.44 40.04 11.04
C ALA A 498 -5.27 39.07 11.90
N ALA A 499 -6.11 39.54 12.84
CA ALA A 499 -6.79 38.70 13.82
C ALA A 499 -7.65 37.59 13.19
N GLN A 500 -8.25 37.85 12.03
CA GLN A 500 -9.06 36.87 11.28
C GLN A 500 -8.26 35.63 10.81
N ASN A 501 -6.93 35.71 10.79
CA ASN A 501 -6.07 34.62 10.36
C ASN A 501 -5.62 33.70 11.50
N TYR A 502 -6.11 33.97 12.71
CA TYR A 502 -5.71 33.27 13.93
C TYR A 502 -6.93 32.78 14.71
N THR A 503 -6.71 31.78 15.56
CA THR A 503 -7.66 31.35 16.57
C THR A 503 -6.95 31.23 17.91
N LEU A 504 -7.65 31.46 19.02
CA LEU A 504 -7.10 31.18 20.35
C LEU A 504 -7.15 29.67 20.61
N ALA A 505 -6.01 29.07 20.97
CA ALA A 505 -5.95 27.68 21.41
C ALA A 505 -6.61 27.49 22.78
N SER A 506 -6.52 28.52 23.62
CA SER A 506 -7.18 28.64 24.93
C SER A 506 -7.31 30.11 25.33
N ASP A 507 -8.10 30.42 26.36
CA ASP A 507 -8.21 31.78 26.93
C ASP A 507 -7.06 32.13 27.88
N GLY A 508 -6.24 31.14 28.27
CA GLY A 508 -5.03 31.28 29.08
C GLY A 508 -5.24 31.84 30.49
N ALA A 509 -6.44 31.72 31.06
CA ALA A 509 -6.81 32.41 32.30
C ALA A 509 -5.74 32.31 33.42
N ALA A 510 -5.31 33.46 33.95
CA ALA A 510 -4.28 33.57 34.98
C ALA A 510 -4.73 34.46 36.14
N SER A 511 -4.44 34.04 37.37
CA SER A 511 -4.70 34.81 38.58
C SER A 511 -3.57 35.79 38.88
N PHE A 512 -3.91 36.97 39.43
CA PHE A 512 -2.94 37.94 39.95
C PHE A 512 -3.48 38.66 41.19
N THR A 513 -2.57 39.25 41.97
CA THR A 513 -2.92 39.95 43.22
C THR A 513 -2.63 41.44 43.12
N VAL A 514 -3.58 42.27 43.55
CA VAL A 514 -3.42 43.71 43.72
C VAL A 514 -3.24 44.01 45.21
N ALA A 515 -2.12 44.63 45.57
CA ALA A 515 -1.83 45.02 46.95
C ALA A 515 -2.53 46.35 47.32
N ALA A 516 -2.83 46.55 48.60
CA ALA A 516 -3.31 47.83 49.09
C ALA A 516 -2.26 48.94 48.85
N SER A 517 -2.70 50.16 48.50
CA SER A 517 -1.81 51.31 48.31
C SER A 517 -1.15 51.69 49.65
N GLY A 518 0.05 51.17 49.91
CA GLY A 518 0.82 51.51 51.11
C GLY A 518 1.55 52.83 50.95
N SER A 519 1.30 53.77 51.89
CA SER A 519 2.26 54.82 52.22
C SER A 519 3.59 54.16 52.62
N ALA A 520 4.70 54.73 52.16
CA ALA A 520 6.04 54.21 52.40
C ALA A 520 6.34 53.96 53.89
N GLY A 521 6.94 52.79 54.19
CA GLY A 521 7.75 52.57 55.38
C GLY A 521 7.33 51.35 56.23
N GLY A 522 8.22 50.37 56.35
CA GLY A 522 8.17 49.42 57.47
C GLY A 522 8.71 48.03 57.17
N ASN A 523 9.94 47.76 57.64
CA ASN A 523 10.53 46.44 57.76
C ASN A 523 9.66 45.49 58.62
N GLY A 524 9.52 44.24 58.16
CA GLY A 524 9.85 43.05 58.98
C GLY A 524 8.71 42.28 59.65
N SER A 525 8.81 40.94 59.50
CA SER A 525 8.16 39.85 60.25
C SER A 525 6.73 39.53 59.81
N GLY A 526 6.35 38.34 59.33
CA GLY A 526 6.97 37.02 59.43
C GLY A 526 5.98 36.06 60.11
N THR A 527 5.32 35.20 59.31
CA THR A 527 4.79 33.85 59.61
C THR A 527 4.13 33.38 58.30
N GLY A 528 4.50 32.29 57.62
CA GLY A 528 5.14 31.08 58.06
C GLY A 528 4.13 29.94 58.03
N SER A 529 4.12 29.16 56.94
CA SER A 529 3.75 27.75 56.97
C SER A 529 4.54 27.03 55.87
N ASN A 530 5.73 26.60 56.29
CA ASN A 530 6.56 25.59 55.65
C ASN A 530 6.21 24.24 56.29
N ALA A 531 6.20 23.18 55.50
CA ALA A 531 6.72 21.87 55.86
C ALA A 531 6.96 21.15 54.52
N GLY A 532 8.17 20.83 54.09
CA GLY A 532 9.33 20.27 54.80
C GLY A 532 9.58 18.90 54.15
N SER A 533 10.65 18.66 53.41
CA SER A 533 11.96 18.18 53.89
C SER A 533 12.84 18.04 52.63
N ALA A 534 14.00 18.71 52.49
CA ALA A 534 15.32 18.31 52.97
C ALA A 534 15.75 16.90 52.47
N ASP A 535 16.89 16.67 51.81
CA ASP A 535 18.21 17.28 52.02
C ASP A 535 19.18 17.12 50.82
N LYS A 536 20.01 18.17 50.60
CA LYS A 536 21.49 18.25 50.45
C LYS A 536 22.23 17.14 49.68
N ASN A 537 23.30 17.36 48.90
CA ASN A 537 24.31 18.43 48.79
C ASN A 537 25.12 18.11 47.50
N GLY A 538 25.54 19.06 46.67
CA GLY A 538 26.96 19.40 46.65
C GLY A 538 27.54 19.68 45.26
N LYS A 539 27.81 20.97 45.01
CA LYS A 539 28.94 21.58 44.26
C LYS A 539 29.33 21.05 42.87
N GLY A 540 29.35 21.95 41.88
CA GLY A 540 30.32 21.85 40.77
C GLY A 540 30.00 22.64 39.49
N ASN A 541 30.42 23.91 39.46
CA ASN A 541 30.76 24.76 38.30
C ASN A 541 30.49 24.34 36.83
N LYS A 542 29.80 25.27 36.14
CA LYS A 542 30.14 25.95 34.86
C LYS A 542 30.34 25.15 33.54
N ARG A 543 29.46 25.52 32.60
CA ARG A 543 29.65 25.99 31.20
C ARG A 543 29.20 25.06 30.06
N ASP A 544 28.46 25.74 29.18
CA ASP A 544 28.24 25.59 27.74
C ASP A 544 27.32 24.51 27.18
N GLN A 545 26.33 25.06 26.44
CA GLN A 545 25.76 24.64 25.16
C GLN A 545 25.33 23.18 24.96
N GLY A 546 24.06 23.02 24.60
CA GLY A 546 23.62 21.84 23.88
C GLY A 546 22.11 21.66 23.89
N LYS A 547 21.48 21.99 22.77
CA LYS A 547 20.09 21.64 22.42
C LYS A 547 19.80 20.16 22.79
N SER A 548 18.67 19.89 23.43
CA SER A 548 18.00 18.60 23.23
C SER A 548 16.49 18.76 23.40
N SER A 549 15.79 18.46 22.31
CA SER A 549 14.35 18.29 22.16
C SER A 549 13.92 16.99 22.83
N GLY A 550 12.96 17.07 23.76
CA GLY A 550 12.19 15.92 24.22
C GLY A 550 11.18 15.52 23.15
N GLY A 551 11.50 14.50 22.36
CA GLY A 551 10.56 13.86 21.44
C GLY A 551 10.06 12.53 22.03
N LYS A 552 8.74 12.39 22.16
CA LYS A 552 8.07 11.11 21.91
C LYS A 552 6.61 11.35 21.51
N LEU A 553 6.12 10.41 20.70
CA LEU A 553 4.77 10.23 20.14
C LEU A 553 4.61 10.75 18.70
N ALA A 554 5.11 9.95 17.75
CA ALA A 554 4.62 9.94 16.38
C ALA A 554 3.73 8.70 16.20
N ASN A 555 2.62 8.87 15.47
CA ASN A 555 1.96 7.77 14.79
C ASN A 555 1.42 8.25 13.43
N THR A 556 1.56 7.35 12.46
CA THR A 556 0.96 7.26 11.12
C THR A 556 1.63 8.02 9.97
N GLY A 557 2.05 7.25 8.94
CA GLY A 557 2.35 7.74 7.59
C GLY A 557 3.56 7.07 6.95
N ASP A 558 3.41 5.80 6.54
CA ASP A 558 4.42 5.05 5.79
C ASP A 558 4.78 5.71 4.47
N GLY A 559 6.08 5.91 4.26
CA GLY A 559 6.72 6.37 3.03
C GLY A 559 8.21 6.09 3.12
N SER A 560 8.61 4.86 2.81
CA SER A 560 10.01 4.42 2.91
C SER A 560 10.81 4.87 1.69
N GLY A 561 11.29 6.10 1.71
CA GLY A 561 12.42 6.54 0.89
C GLY A 561 13.73 6.00 1.47
N VAL A 562 14.33 5.00 0.83
CA VAL A 562 15.67 4.50 1.19
C VAL A 562 16.71 5.34 0.46
N ALA A 563 17.25 6.35 1.16
CA ALA A 563 18.48 7.00 0.74
C ALA A 563 19.69 6.13 1.09
N ALA A 564 20.52 5.85 0.09
CA ALA A 564 21.76 5.10 0.19
C ALA A 564 22.79 5.80 1.10
N GLY A 565 23.43 5.02 1.98
CA GLY A 565 24.58 5.45 2.76
C GLY A 565 25.27 4.27 3.43
N LEU A 566 26.36 3.79 2.84
CA LEU A 566 27.26 2.81 3.44
C LEU A 566 27.84 3.33 4.77
N ALA A 567 27.77 2.52 5.83
CA ALA A 567 28.90 2.29 6.76
C ALA A 567 28.58 1.10 7.69
N ALA A 568 29.43 0.08 7.62
CA ALA A 568 29.42 -1.06 8.53
C ALA A 568 29.96 -0.68 9.92
N ALA A 569 29.30 -1.14 10.98
CA ALA A 569 29.94 -1.44 12.26
C ALA A 569 29.08 -2.39 13.09
N ALA A 570 29.61 -3.58 13.35
CA ALA A 570 29.06 -4.59 14.25
C ALA A 570 29.21 -4.14 15.71
N VAL A 571 28.19 -4.35 16.54
CA VAL A 571 28.37 -4.55 17.98
C VAL A 571 27.34 -5.56 18.49
N ALA A 572 27.85 -6.68 18.99
CA ALA A 572 27.12 -7.67 19.75
C ALA A 572 27.02 -7.26 21.21
N THR A 573 25.88 -7.50 21.86
CA THR A 573 25.81 -7.59 23.32
C THR A 573 24.73 -8.58 23.75
N THR A 574 25.17 -9.80 24.03
CA THR A 574 24.52 -10.74 24.95
C THR A 574 24.79 -10.32 26.39
N VAL A 575 23.77 -10.25 27.25
CA VAL A 575 23.90 -10.67 28.67
C VAL A 575 22.57 -11.27 29.14
N ALA A 576 22.69 -12.45 29.74
CA ALA A 576 21.67 -13.29 30.34
C ALA A 576 21.36 -12.92 31.81
N GLY A 577 20.27 -13.48 32.34
CA GLY A 577 20.00 -13.60 33.78
C GLY A 577 18.49 -13.51 34.07
N ALA A 578 17.73 -14.61 34.04
CA ALA A 578 17.58 -15.65 35.07
C ALA A 578 16.46 -15.36 36.10
N ALA A 579 15.34 -16.07 35.90
CA ALA A 579 14.49 -16.80 36.85
C ALA A 579 14.13 -16.23 38.24
N MET A 580 12.82 -16.23 38.53
CA MET A 580 12.17 -16.82 39.73
C MET A 580 10.65 -16.91 39.45
N LEU A 581 10.10 -18.11 39.23
CA LEU A 581 9.56 -19.10 40.18
C LEU A 581 8.02 -19.02 40.31
N ALA A 582 7.41 -20.16 40.00
CA ALA A 582 6.02 -20.56 40.27
C ALA A 582 5.71 -20.46 41.78
N SER A 583 4.48 -20.49 42.27
CA SER A 583 3.34 -21.38 41.98
C SER A 583 2.21 -21.03 42.95
N ASP A 584 0.95 -21.29 42.58
CA ASP A 584 -0.08 -21.88 43.46
C ASP A 584 -1.16 -22.45 42.52
N ARG A 585 -1.32 -23.79 42.45
CA ARG A 585 -2.27 -24.63 43.23
C ARG A 585 -3.73 -24.26 42.97
N ASP A 586 -4.69 -25.15 42.77
CA ASP A 586 -4.76 -26.62 42.73
C ASP A 586 -6.19 -26.96 42.23
N ASN A 587 -6.41 -28.26 41.95
CA ASN A 587 -7.70 -28.98 41.86
C ASN A 587 -8.43 -28.98 40.52
N THR A 588 -8.96 -30.09 39.98
CA THR A 588 -8.78 -31.57 40.05
C THR A 588 -10.00 -32.12 39.29
N GLU A 589 -9.85 -33.30 38.68
CA GLU A 589 -10.93 -34.26 38.36
C GLU A 589 -11.91 -33.87 37.23
N ASP A 590 -12.35 -34.73 36.32
CA ASP A 590 -12.08 -36.13 35.98
C ASP A 590 -12.88 -36.43 34.68
N VAL A 591 -12.81 -37.67 34.21
CA VAL A 591 -13.75 -38.40 33.32
C VAL A 591 -13.32 -38.61 31.85
N ASN A 592 -12.78 -39.82 31.64
CA ASN A 592 -12.64 -40.64 30.44
C ASN A 592 -13.96 -40.82 29.64
N GLU A 593 -13.90 -40.92 28.31
CA GLU A 593 -13.77 -42.18 27.52
C GLU A 593 -13.47 -41.85 26.05
#